data_AF-W9WF30-F1
#
_entry.id   AF-W9WF30-F1
#
_cell.length_a   1.000
_cell.length_b   1.000
_cell.length_c   1.000
_cell.angle_alpha   90.00
_cell.angle_beta   90.00
_cell.angle_gamma   90.00
#
_symmetry.space_group_name_H-M   'P 1'
#
loop_
_entity.id
_entity.type
_entity.pdbx_description
1 polymer ?
#
loop_
_entity_poly.entity_id
_entity_poly.type
_entity_poly.pdbx_seq_one_letter_code
_entity_poly.pdbx_strand_id
1 'polypeptide(L)'
;MAGAFVLCCVGGPALMYYTTPTEGEVFKRFNPDLQKRNIELREKRIKDNEEFVSKLIEYSKSDKPIWIVAAEAEKREKAESMRKAAEQGMERDSIREEMRRVQVEGK
;
A
#
# COMPACT_ATOMS: atom_id res chain seq x y z
N MET A 1 -13.23 46.35 -14.57
CA MET A 1 -11.94 45.61 -14.64
C MET A 1 -11.43 45.24 -13.24
N ALA A 2 -11.17 46.19 -12.33
CA ALA A 2 -10.68 45.88 -10.97
C ALA A 2 -11.63 45.02 -10.11
N GLY A 3 -12.94 45.26 -10.15
CA GLY A 3 -13.92 44.46 -9.37
C GLY A 3 -14.03 42.99 -9.82
N ALA A 4 -13.90 42.73 -11.12
CA ALA A 4 -13.88 41.36 -11.64
C ALA A 4 -12.60 40.62 -11.22
N PHE A 5 -11.46 41.32 -11.19
CA PHE A 5 -10.20 40.75 -10.73
C PHE A 5 -10.24 40.37 -9.25
N VAL A 6 -10.81 41.22 -8.38
CA VAL A 6 -10.99 40.91 -6.96
C VAL A 6 -11.96 39.74 -6.75
N LEU A 7 -13.06 39.68 -7.51
CA LEU A 7 -14.00 38.57 -7.43
C LEU A 7 -13.33 37.23 -7.81
N CYS A 8 -12.51 37.21 -8.86
CA CYS A 8 -11.81 35.99 -9.28
C CYS A 8 -10.67 35.60 -8.32
N CYS A 9 -9.85 36.58 -7.89
CA CYS A 9 -8.66 36.31 -7.07
C CYS A 9 -8.97 36.08 -5.60
N VAL A 10 -10.01 36.71 -5.04
CA VAL A 10 -10.40 36.57 -3.63
C VAL A 10 -11.67 35.73 -3.50
N GLY A 11 -12.65 35.96 -4.36
CA GLY A 11 -13.91 35.20 -4.34
C GLY A 11 -13.73 33.74 -4.72
N GLY A 12 -12.78 33.40 -5.61
CA GLY A 12 -12.44 32.02 -5.95
C GLY A 12 -11.95 31.22 -4.72
N PRO A 13 -10.84 31.65 -4.07
CA PRO A 13 -10.37 31.01 -2.85
C PRO A 13 -11.40 31.03 -1.71
N ALA A 14 -12.15 32.13 -1.54
CA ALA A 14 -13.18 32.22 -0.50
C ALA A 14 -14.31 31.21 -0.70
N LEU A 15 -14.77 31.02 -1.94
CA LEU A 15 -15.79 30.01 -2.28
C LEU A 15 -15.25 28.58 -2.08
N MET A 16 -13.99 28.35 -2.41
CA MET A 16 -13.33 27.07 -2.17
C MET A 16 -13.27 26.75 -0.68
N TYR A 17 -12.83 27.69 0.16
CA TYR A 17 -12.83 27.48 1.62
C TYR A 17 -14.23 27.29 2.21
N TYR A 18 -15.24 27.98 1.67
CA TYR A 18 -16.63 27.85 2.12
C TYR A 18 -17.23 26.47 1.80
N THR A 19 -16.88 25.90 0.65
CA THR A 19 -17.43 24.62 0.17
C THR A 19 -16.62 23.42 0.63
N THR A 20 -15.34 23.61 0.95
CA THR A 20 -14.47 22.53 1.41
C THR A 20 -14.92 22.10 2.81
N PRO A 21 -15.31 20.82 3.00
CA PRO A 21 -15.76 20.34 4.29
C PRO A 21 -14.64 20.44 5.33
N THR A 22 -15.03 20.67 6.59
CA THR A 22 -14.09 20.74 7.71
C THR A 22 -13.47 19.37 8.02
N GLU A 23 -12.33 19.36 8.72
CA GLU A 23 -11.63 18.11 9.06
C GLU A 23 -12.55 17.12 9.78
N GLY A 24 -12.67 15.91 9.24
CA GLY A 24 -13.51 14.85 9.80
C GLY A 24 -15.01 14.95 9.50
N GLU A 25 -15.49 16.02 8.85
CA GLU A 25 -16.91 16.16 8.51
C GLU A 25 -17.35 15.13 7.46
N VAL A 26 -16.50 14.85 6.47
CA VAL A 26 -16.72 13.79 5.48
C VAL A 26 -16.79 12.41 6.15
N PHE A 27 -15.93 12.17 7.14
CA PHE A 27 -15.89 10.89 7.87
C PHE A 27 -17.19 10.66 8.64
N LYS A 28 -17.76 11.70 9.27
CA LYS A 28 -19.04 11.64 9.98
C LYS A 28 -20.22 11.28 9.05
N ARG A 29 -20.13 11.62 7.77
CA ARG A 29 -21.15 11.32 6.75
C ARG A 29 -21.07 9.89 6.22
N PHE A 30 -20.01 9.13 6.55
CA PHE A 30 -19.89 7.73 6.12
C PHE A 30 -20.83 6.79 6.89
N ASN A 31 -21.20 5.67 6.25
CA ASN A 31 -21.92 4.58 6.92
C ASN A 31 -21.10 4.06 8.13
N PRO A 32 -21.71 3.74 9.28
CA PRO A 32 -21.02 3.21 10.47
C PRO A 32 -20.05 2.06 10.19
N ASP A 33 -20.36 1.15 9.27
CA ASP A 33 -19.46 0.03 8.94
C ASP A 33 -18.17 0.52 8.26
N LEU A 34 -18.29 1.51 7.37
CA LEU A 34 -17.14 2.14 6.74
C LEU A 34 -16.32 2.95 7.74
N GLN A 35 -16.95 3.58 8.72
CA GLN A 35 -16.24 4.29 9.78
C GLN A 35 -15.37 3.33 10.59
N LYS A 36 -15.94 2.20 11.03
CA LYS A 36 -15.19 1.16 11.76
C LYS A 36 -14.01 0.63 10.95
N ARG A 37 -14.26 0.21 9.70
CA ARG A 37 -13.22 -0.28 8.81
C ARG A 37 -12.12 0.76 8.56
N ASN A 38 -12.48 2.04 8.45
CA ASN A 38 -11.49 3.10 8.27
C ASN A 38 -10.63 3.33 9.51
N ILE A 39 -11.16 3.13 10.71
CA ILE A 39 -10.43 3.20 11.97
C ILE A 39 -9.48 2.01 12.07
N GLU A 40 -9.98 0.80 11.84
CA GLU A 40 -9.18 -0.44 11.89
C GLU A 40 -8.03 -0.42 10.88
N LEU A 41 -8.28 0.04 9.65
CA LEU A 41 -7.26 0.10 8.60
C LEU A 41 -6.37 1.34 8.69
N ARG A 42 -6.58 2.24 9.65
CA ARG A 42 -5.85 3.52 9.70
C ARG A 42 -4.35 3.30 9.85
N GLU A 43 -3.93 2.49 10.82
CA GLU A 43 -2.52 2.20 11.08
C GLU A 43 -1.88 1.51 9.88
N LYS A 44 -2.58 0.53 9.31
CA LYS A 44 -2.13 -0.16 8.10
C LYS A 44 -1.90 0.83 6.94
N ARG A 45 -2.85 1.74 6.67
CA ARG A 45 -2.70 2.74 5.61
C ARG A 45 -1.53 3.69 5.84
N ILE A 46 -1.27 4.09 7.09
CA ILE A 46 -0.12 4.94 7.42
C ILE A 46 1.16 4.19 7.09
N LYS A 47 1.29 2.95 7.57
CA LYS A 47 2.45 2.11 7.31
C LYS A 47 2.66 1.83 5.81
N ASP A 48 1.59 1.45 5.10
CA ASP A 48 1.63 1.18 3.66
C ASP A 48 2.06 2.44 2.89
N ASN A 49 1.62 3.63 3.31
CA ASN A 49 2.02 4.89 2.70
C ASN A 49 3.49 5.25 2.98
N GLU A 50 3.97 5.05 4.21
CA GLU A 50 5.39 5.24 4.56
C GLU A 50 6.29 4.31 3.74
N GLU A 51 5.90 3.03 3.60
CA GLU A 51 6.63 2.06 2.78
C GLU A 51 6.63 2.48 1.30
N PHE A 52 5.48 2.91 0.79
CA PHE A 52 5.35 3.39 -0.59
C PHE A 52 6.24 4.60 -0.87
N VAL A 53 6.23 5.61 0.01
CA VAL A 53 7.07 6.79 -0.13
C VAL A 53 8.56 6.42 -0.04
N SER A 54 8.93 5.51 0.86
CA SER A 54 10.29 5.01 0.99
C SER A 54 10.77 4.35 -0.32
N LYS A 55 9.96 3.46 -0.91
CA LYS A 55 10.24 2.84 -2.22
C LYS A 55 10.36 3.87 -3.34
N LEU A 56 9.50 4.89 -3.37
CA LEU A 56 9.59 5.96 -4.36
C LEU A 56 10.89 6.75 -4.23
N ILE A 57 11.31 7.08 -3.01
CA ILE A 57 12.58 7.76 -2.75
C ILE A 57 13.75 6.88 -3.23
N GLU A 58 13.70 5.57 -2.98
CA GLU A 58 14.71 4.64 -3.48
C GLU A 58 14.76 4.62 -5.02
N TYR A 59 13.60 4.52 -5.68
CA TYR A 59 13.53 4.49 -7.14
C TYR A 59 13.96 5.81 -7.78
N SER A 60 13.73 6.94 -7.13
CA SER A 60 14.17 8.25 -7.62
C SER A 60 15.69 8.42 -7.67
N LYS A 61 16.46 7.55 -7.00
CA LYS A 61 17.93 7.56 -7.07
C LYS A 61 18.46 6.97 -8.37
N SER A 62 17.62 6.32 -9.16
CA SER A 62 17.98 5.76 -10.45
C SER A 62 17.81 6.81 -11.56
N ASP A 63 18.70 6.77 -12.56
CA ASP A 63 18.57 7.58 -13.77
C ASP A 63 17.44 7.11 -14.70
N LYS A 64 16.84 5.94 -14.43
CA LYS A 64 15.70 5.42 -15.18
C LYS A 64 14.38 6.03 -14.68
N PRO A 65 13.36 6.15 -15.55
CA PRO A 65 12.02 6.52 -15.10
C PRO A 65 11.49 5.60 -14.00
N ILE A 66 10.85 6.18 -12.98
CA ILE A 66 10.39 5.48 -11.76
C ILE A 66 9.54 4.24 -12.08
N TRP A 67 8.67 4.32 -13.09
CA TRP A 67 7.81 3.19 -13.47
C TRP A 67 8.59 1.99 -14.03
N ILE A 68 9.74 2.21 -14.67
CA ILE A 68 10.60 1.13 -15.17
C ILE A 68 11.29 0.44 -13.99
N VAL A 69 11.84 1.23 -13.06
CA VAL A 69 12.51 0.71 -11.86
C VAL A 69 11.53 -0.06 -10.98
N ALA A 70 10.31 0.46 -10.80
CA ALA A 70 9.25 -0.21 -10.06
C ALA A 70 8.86 -1.56 -10.70
N ALA A 71 8.73 -1.61 -12.03
CA ALA A 71 8.43 -2.87 -12.74
C ALA A 71 9.60 -3.88 -12.66
N GLU A 72 10.85 -3.41 -12.68
CA GLU A 72 12.02 -4.26 -12.45
C GLU A 72 12.05 -4.82 -11.02
N ALA A 73 11.75 -3.98 -10.01
CA ALA A 73 11.67 -4.39 -8.62
C ALA A 73 10.55 -5.42 -8.39
N GLU A 74 9.36 -5.20 -8.95
CA GLU A 74 8.24 -6.14 -8.87
C GLU A 74 8.58 -7.51 -9.49
N LYS A 75 9.29 -7.51 -10.63
CA LYS A 75 9.77 -8.75 -11.26
C LYS A 75 10.77 -9.50 -10.36
N ARG A 76 11.67 -8.78 -9.69
CA ARG A 76 12.63 -9.37 -8.75
C ARG A 76 11.91 -9.97 -7.55
N GLU A 77 10.99 -9.24 -6.93
CA GLU A 77 10.20 -9.72 -5.78
C GLU A 77 9.36 -10.96 -6.12
N LYS A 78 8.72 -10.98 -7.30
CA LYS A 78 8.01 -12.17 -7.80
C LYS A 78 8.94 -13.36 -8.02
N ALA A 79 10.13 -13.16 -8.58
CA ALA A 79 11.10 -14.23 -8.76
C ALA A 79 11.60 -14.78 -7.41
N GLU A 80 11.87 -13.91 -6.44
CA GLU A 80 12.32 -14.30 -5.11
C GLU A 80 11.23 -15.04 -4.31
N SER A 81 9.98 -14.56 -4.36
CA SER A 81 8.86 -15.24 -3.71
C SER A 81 8.60 -16.63 -4.29
N MET A 82 8.70 -16.81 -5.61
CA MET A 82 8.61 -18.13 -6.24
C MET A 82 9.74 -19.06 -5.81
N ARG A 83 10.97 -18.55 -5.72
CA ARG A 83 12.13 -19.33 -5.24
C ARG A 83 11.93 -19.78 -3.78
N LYS A 84 11.56 -18.86 -2.89
CA LYS A 84 11.27 -19.17 -1.48
C LYS A 84 10.12 -20.18 -1.35
N ALA A 85 9.06 -20.04 -2.14
CA ALA A 85 7.95 -20.99 -2.14
C ALA A 85 8.38 -22.40 -2.59
N ALA A 86 9.26 -22.50 -3.60
CA ALA A 86 9.80 -23.77 -4.06
C ALA A 86 10.70 -24.42 -2.99
N GLU A 87 11.59 -23.65 -2.36
CA GLU A 87 12.46 -24.11 -1.26
C GLU A 87 11.63 -24.62 -0.07
N GLN A 88 10.62 -23.85 0.36
CA GLN A 88 9.69 -24.26 1.41
C GLN A 88 8.88 -25.50 1.01
N GLY A 89 8.53 -25.66 -0.27
CA GLY A 89 7.87 -26.87 -0.77
C GLY A 89 8.76 -28.10 -0.60
N MET A 90 10.02 -28.01 -1.02
CA MET A 90 11.00 -29.10 -0.88
C MET A 90 11.25 -29.48 0.58
N GLU A 91 11.37 -28.49 1.48
CA GLU A 91 11.54 -28.71 2.91
C GLU A 91 10.31 -29.37 3.55
N ARG A 92 9.10 -29.00 3.13
CA ARG A 92 7.87 -29.63 3.61
C ARG A 92 7.75 -31.07 3.13
N ASP A 93 8.18 -31.35 1.91
CA ASP A 93 8.16 -32.70 1.33
C ASP A 93 9.20 -33.60 2.01
N SER A 94 10.41 -33.10 2.30
CA SER A 94 11.43 -33.87 3.05
C SER A 94 10.96 -34.22 4.46
N ILE A 95 10.39 -33.26 5.20
CA ILE A 95 9.81 -33.50 6.53
C ILE A 95 8.69 -34.55 6.45
N ARG A 96 7.85 -34.49 5.41
CA ARG A 96 6.76 -35.45 5.21
C ARG A 96 7.28 -36.87 4.93
N GLU A 97 8.38 -37.00 4.20
CA GLU A 97 9.02 -38.29 3.93
C GLU A 97 9.68 -38.88 5.18
N GLU A 98 10.37 -38.07 5.98
CA GLU A 98 10.94 -38.50 7.26
C GLU A 98 9.86 -39.01 8.22
N MET A 99 8.75 -38.27 8.36
CA MET A 99 7.59 -38.69 9.15
C MET A 99 7.02 -40.03 8.67
N ARG A 100 6.97 -40.27 7.35
CA ARG A 100 6.50 -41.53 6.77
C ARG A 100 7.46 -42.69 7.09
N ARG A 101 8.78 -42.46 7.07
CA ARG A 101 9.79 -43.49 7.40
C ARG A 101 9.72 -43.91 8.86
N VAL A 102 9.66 -42.94 9.79
CA VAL A 102 9.52 -43.21 11.24
C VAL A 102 8.24 -43.99 11.55
N GLN A 103 7.15 -43.70 10.83
CA GLN A 103 5.86 -44.38 11.02
C GLN A 103 5.85 -45.83 10.50
N VAL A 104 6.74 -46.18 9.55
CA VAL A 104 6.91 -47.53 9.02
C VAL A 104 7.91 -48.34 9.87
N GLU A 105 8.97 -47.73 10.39
CA GLU A 105 9.93 -48.39 11.30
C GLU A 105 9.37 -48.62 12.71
N GLY A 106 8.38 -47.83 13.14
CA GLY A 106 7.71 -47.99 14.44
C GLY A 106 6.63 -49.07 14.51
N LYS A 107 6.56 -49.97 13.53
CA LYS A 107 5.52 -51.01 13.40
C LYS A 107 6.15 -52.39 13.20
#